data_AF-A0A381ZJP1-F1
#
_entry.id   AF-A0A381ZJP1-F1
#
_cell.length_a   1.000
_cell.length_b   1.000
_cell.length_c   1.000
_cell.angle_alpha   90.00
_cell.angle_beta   90.00
_cell.angle_gamma   90.00
#
_symmetry.space_group_name_H-M   'P 1'
#
loop_
_entity.id
_entity.type
_entity.pdbx_description
1 polymer ?
#
loop_
_entity_poly.entity_id
_entity_poly.type
_entity_poly.pdbx_seq_one_letter_code
_entity_poly.pdbx_strand_id
1 'polypeptide(L)'
;MVGWSLAHRGILDDEAVRENMRVAILASAGKDSAYAAWWATMRGWEVECLVTVCVSGDDSMMFQLNGTAVAALQAASMGVPWLPVMSLGEEESEVLELEAALRGQSDIQSAFFESWPQTWDEPEQLEILMDVPDLDALVVGALRSDYQKTRIDRMCERLGIISYSPLWHHESIEHMHALVDHGFDAHIASVSTEGLDEDWLGRRVDDVSLAELEALAEKHRFNLDGEGGEFETIVLAAPHMHVRIECDAESLWDGTRGVWNIESAVLTPMR
;
A
#
# COMPACT_ATOMS: atom_id res chain seq x y z
N MET A 1 -43.15 26.47 29.53
CA MET A 1 -42.06 25.65 30.08
C MET A 1 -41.95 24.43 29.17
N VAL A 2 -41.10 24.53 28.15
CA VAL A 2 -40.97 23.50 27.10
C VAL A 2 -39.84 22.57 27.53
N GLY A 3 -40.19 21.33 27.87
CA GLY A 3 -39.22 20.29 28.23
C GLY A 3 -38.62 19.66 26.98
N TRP A 4 -37.30 19.73 26.86
CA TRP A 4 -36.54 18.95 25.88
C TRP A 4 -36.14 17.62 26.52
N SER A 5 -36.55 16.52 25.89
CA SER A 5 -36.14 15.15 26.22
C SER A 5 -34.88 14.82 25.42
N LEU A 6 -33.70 14.85 26.06
CA LEU A 6 -32.54 14.10 25.58
C LEU A 6 -32.70 12.65 26.05
N ALA A 7 -33.19 11.79 25.16
CA ALA A 7 -33.10 10.36 25.37
C ALA A 7 -31.70 9.89 24.96
N HIS A 8 -30.97 9.41 25.96
CA HIS A 8 -29.74 8.62 25.85
C HIS A 8 -29.84 7.59 24.72
N ARG A 9 -29.03 7.75 23.66
CA ARG A 9 -28.47 6.60 22.93
C ARG A 9 -27.13 6.30 23.60
N GLY A 10 -27.18 5.33 24.50
CA GLY A 10 -26.02 4.82 25.20
C GLY A 10 -25.01 4.24 24.21
N ILE A 11 -23.75 4.44 24.59
CA ILE A 11 -22.64 3.51 24.44
C ILE A 11 -23.16 2.12 24.04
N LEU A 12 -23.14 1.84 22.74
CA LEU A 12 -23.17 0.47 22.24
C LEU A 12 -21.81 -0.14 22.60
N ASP A 13 -21.81 -1.40 23.05
CA ASP A 13 -20.62 -2.17 23.40
C ASP A 13 -19.47 -1.96 22.39
N ASP A 14 -18.43 -1.24 22.81
CA ASP A 14 -17.26 -0.82 22.04
C ASP A 14 -16.33 -2.01 21.68
N GLU A 15 -16.59 -3.21 22.19
CA GLU A 15 -15.86 -4.43 21.82
C GLU A 15 -16.53 -5.22 20.69
N ALA A 16 -17.87 -5.32 20.67
CA ALA A 16 -18.59 -6.11 19.65
C ALA A 16 -18.63 -5.42 18.27
N VAL A 17 -18.51 -4.09 18.23
CA VAL A 17 -18.37 -3.32 16.97
C VAL A 17 -16.97 -3.50 16.34
N ARG A 18 -15.96 -3.94 17.11
CA ARG A 18 -14.58 -4.08 16.64
C ARG A 18 -14.27 -5.42 15.97
N GLU A 19 -15.12 -6.43 16.13
CA GLU A 19 -14.87 -7.79 15.62
C GLU A 19 -15.30 -8.00 14.15
N ASN A 20 -16.03 -7.07 13.53
CA ASN A 20 -16.59 -7.28 12.19
C ASN A 20 -16.57 -6.02 11.32
N MET A 21 -15.42 -5.34 11.29
CA MET A 21 -15.19 -4.15 10.46
C MET A 21 -14.91 -4.54 9.01
N ARG A 22 -15.57 -3.88 8.07
CA ARG A 22 -15.32 -4.00 6.63
C ARG A 22 -14.40 -2.87 6.19
N VAL A 23 -13.24 -3.20 5.66
CA VAL A 23 -12.19 -2.21 5.38
C VAL A 23 -11.65 -2.32 3.96
N ALA A 24 -11.30 -1.19 3.37
CA ALA A 24 -10.42 -1.12 2.21
C ALA A 24 -9.01 -0.79 2.66
N ILE A 25 -8.00 -1.33 1.96
CA ILE A 25 -6.59 -0.98 2.20
C ILE A 25 -6.09 -0.12 1.04
N LEU A 26 -5.53 1.05 1.35
CA LEU A 26 -4.80 1.84 0.36
C LEU A 26 -3.44 1.18 0.09
N ALA A 27 -3.32 0.54 -1.06
CA ALA A 27 -2.21 -0.29 -1.47
C ALA A 27 -1.31 0.39 -2.51
N SER A 28 0.00 0.22 -2.38
CA SER A 28 1.03 0.77 -3.25
C SER A 28 2.06 -0.26 -3.73
N ALA A 29 1.83 -1.54 -3.45
CA ALA A 29 2.78 -2.66 -3.57
C ALA A 29 3.97 -2.65 -2.59
N GLY A 30 4.27 -1.52 -1.95
CA GLY A 30 5.38 -1.38 -1.01
C GLY A 30 5.15 -2.00 0.37
N LYS A 31 6.23 -2.01 1.16
CA LYS A 31 6.27 -2.62 2.51
C LYS A 31 5.22 -2.08 3.48
N ASP A 32 4.93 -0.78 3.43
CA ASP A 32 4.10 -0.12 4.43
C ASP A 32 2.61 -0.43 4.22
N SER A 33 2.17 -0.42 2.96
CA SER A 33 0.80 -0.79 2.62
C SER A 33 0.56 -2.29 2.77
N ALA A 34 1.54 -3.14 2.44
CA ALA A 34 1.48 -4.57 2.71
C ALA A 34 1.41 -4.88 4.22
N TYR A 35 2.15 -4.14 5.06
CA TYR A 35 2.07 -4.29 6.51
C TYR A 35 0.71 -3.82 7.04
N ALA A 36 0.16 -2.73 6.50
CA ALA A 36 -1.17 -2.25 6.86
C ALA A 36 -2.27 -3.28 6.52
N ALA A 37 -2.17 -3.94 5.35
CA ALA A 37 -3.05 -5.05 4.98
C ALA A 37 -2.94 -6.22 5.97
N TRP A 38 -1.72 -6.68 6.23
CA TRP A 38 -1.46 -7.74 7.21
C TRP A 38 -2.04 -7.42 8.60
N TRP A 39 -1.83 -6.19 9.08
CA TRP A 39 -2.31 -5.72 10.37
C TRP A 39 -3.84 -5.73 10.44
N ALA A 40 -4.53 -5.37 9.36
CA ALA A 40 -5.99 -5.42 9.29
C ALA A 40 -6.50 -6.87 9.33
N THR A 41 -5.87 -7.76 8.56
CA THR A 41 -6.17 -9.20 8.60
C THR A 41 -5.94 -9.79 10.00
N MET A 42 -4.85 -9.41 10.68
CA MET A 42 -4.53 -9.87 12.03
C MET A 42 -5.51 -9.37 13.10
N ARG A 43 -6.24 -8.28 12.83
CA ARG A 43 -7.35 -7.82 13.68
C ARG A 43 -8.63 -8.63 13.50
N GLY A 44 -8.67 -9.53 12.53
CA GLY A 44 -9.88 -10.24 12.14
C GLY A 44 -10.87 -9.37 11.36
N TRP A 45 -10.42 -8.24 10.80
CA TRP A 45 -11.27 -7.39 9.96
C TRP A 45 -11.46 -8.00 8.57
N GLU A 46 -12.61 -7.71 7.97
CA GLU A 46 -12.95 -8.12 6.62
C GLU A 46 -12.33 -7.13 5.64
N VAL A 47 -11.27 -7.56 4.94
CA VAL A 47 -10.63 -6.76 3.90
C VAL A 47 -11.43 -6.92 2.61
N GLU A 48 -12.21 -5.92 2.25
CA GLU A 48 -13.10 -5.93 1.09
C GLU A 48 -12.35 -5.74 -0.23
N CYS A 49 -11.26 -4.97 -0.21
CA CYS A 49 -10.41 -4.77 -1.37
C CYS A 49 -9.05 -4.15 -1.02
N LEU A 50 -8.12 -4.28 -1.96
CA LEU A 50 -6.99 -3.37 -2.09
C LEU A 50 -7.36 -2.27 -3.09
N VAL A 51 -7.27 -1.00 -2.69
CA VAL A 51 -7.45 0.15 -3.56
C VAL A 51 -6.09 0.78 -3.87
N THR A 52 -5.80 1.01 -5.15
CA THR A 52 -4.50 1.55 -5.60
C THR A 52 -4.71 2.75 -6.49
N VAL A 53 -4.09 3.88 -6.13
CA VAL A 53 -4.03 5.04 -7.01
C VAL A 53 -2.89 4.84 -8.01
N CYS A 54 -3.26 4.78 -9.28
CA CYS A 54 -2.42 4.50 -10.43
C CYS A 54 -2.09 5.84 -11.10
N VAL A 55 -0.93 6.41 -10.80
CA VAL A 55 -0.52 7.70 -11.34
C VAL A 55 0.15 7.50 -12.70
N SER A 56 -0.37 8.15 -13.75
CA SER A 56 0.17 8.09 -15.12
C SER A 56 1.22 9.17 -15.43
N GLY A 57 1.53 10.04 -14.47
CA GLY A 57 2.55 11.10 -14.58
C GLY A 57 3.96 10.63 -14.24
N ASP A 58 4.96 11.47 -14.52
CA ASP A 58 6.38 11.17 -14.27
C ASP A 58 6.81 11.28 -12.78
N ASP A 59 5.94 11.82 -11.91
CA ASP A 59 6.23 12.06 -10.49
C ASP A 59 4.93 12.10 -9.66
N SER A 60 4.93 11.55 -8.43
CA SER A 60 3.86 11.73 -7.44
C SER A 60 4.44 11.82 -6.02
N MET A 61 4.07 12.87 -5.30
CA MET A 61 4.45 13.06 -3.89
C MET A 61 3.63 12.16 -2.93
N MET A 62 2.56 11.52 -3.41
CA MET A 62 1.63 10.74 -2.58
C MET A 62 1.64 9.24 -2.88
N PHE A 63 1.96 8.81 -4.11
CA PHE A 63 1.85 7.41 -4.51
C PHE A 63 3.11 6.89 -5.22
N GLN A 64 3.41 5.62 -5.00
CA GLN A 64 4.50 4.91 -5.65
C GLN A 64 4.15 4.62 -7.12
N LEU A 65 5.05 5.00 -8.05
CA LEU A 65 4.83 4.87 -9.50
C LEU A 65 5.17 3.47 -10.03
N ASN A 66 6.13 2.80 -9.39
CA ASN A 66 6.59 1.47 -9.79
C ASN A 66 5.92 0.39 -8.93
N GLY A 67 5.09 -0.46 -9.55
CA GLY A 67 4.52 -1.63 -8.87
C GLY A 67 3.01 -1.64 -8.73
N THR A 68 2.28 -0.70 -9.32
CA THR A 68 0.80 -0.70 -9.35
C THR A 68 0.21 -2.04 -9.79
N ALA A 69 0.75 -2.65 -10.85
CA ALA A 69 0.36 -3.97 -11.32
C ALA A 69 0.67 -5.08 -10.30
N VAL A 70 1.73 -4.91 -9.51
CA VAL A 70 2.06 -5.84 -8.42
C VAL A 70 1.09 -5.68 -7.25
N ALA A 71 0.56 -4.49 -6.98
CA ALA A 71 -0.51 -4.32 -5.99
C ALA A 71 -1.78 -5.10 -6.37
N ALA A 72 -2.10 -5.15 -7.67
CA ALA A 72 -3.16 -6.00 -8.19
C ALA A 72 -2.86 -7.50 -7.99
N LEU A 73 -1.62 -7.94 -8.25
CA LEU A 73 -1.18 -9.31 -7.95
C LEU A 73 -1.21 -9.63 -6.44
N GLN A 74 -0.91 -8.65 -5.58
CA GLN A 74 -1.04 -8.80 -4.13
C GLN A 74 -2.51 -9.00 -3.73
N ALA A 75 -3.44 -8.24 -4.32
CA ALA A 75 -4.88 -8.41 -4.09
C ALA A 75 -5.33 -9.82 -4.49
N ALA A 76 -4.97 -10.25 -5.69
CA ALA A 76 -5.26 -11.60 -6.20
C ALA A 76 -4.65 -12.69 -5.30
N SER A 77 -3.43 -12.47 -4.78
CA SER A 77 -2.77 -13.39 -3.86
C SER A 77 -3.45 -13.46 -2.48
N MET A 78 -3.96 -12.34 -1.98
CA MET A 78 -4.77 -12.28 -0.76
C MET A 78 -6.18 -12.86 -0.95
N GLY A 79 -6.62 -13.06 -2.19
CA GLY A 79 -7.99 -13.49 -2.49
C GLY A 79 -9.02 -12.38 -2.27
N VAL A 80 -8.62 -11.12 -2.43
CA VAL A 80 -9.53 -9.96 -2.33
C VAL A 80 -9.56 -9.19 -3.66
N PRO A 81 -10.68 -8.55 -4.00
CA PRO A 81 -10.78 -7.69 -5.18
C PRO A 81 -9.77 -6.53 -5.18
N TRP A 82 -9.36 -6.12 -6.37
CA TRP A 82 -8.56 -4.91 -6.61
C TRP A 82 -9.42 -3.77 -7.16
N LEU A 83 -9.23 -2.56 -6.61
CA LEU A 83 -9.85 -1.33 -7.09
C LEU A 83 -8.78 -0.37 -7.64
N PRO A 84 -8.57 -0.33 -8.97
CA PRO A 84 -7.69 0.66 -9.59
C PRO A 84 -8.35 2.04 -9.63
N VAL A 85 -7.57 3.07 -9.32
CA VAL A 85 -7.97 4.48 -9.40
C VAL A 85 -6.96 5.25 -10.24
N MET A 86 -7.32 5.66 -11.46
CA MET A 86 -6.41 6.46 -12.28
C MET A 86 -6.29 7.88 -11.77
N SER A 87 -5.07 8.40 -11.81
CA SER A 87 -4.77 9.80 -11.56
C SER A 87 -3.71 10.33 -12.52
N LEU A 88 -3.82 11.62 -12.85
CA LEU A 88 -2.77 12.33 -13.58
C LEU A 88 -1.61 12.78 -12.67
N GLY A 89 -1.68 12.53 -11.36
CA GLY A 89 -0.66 12.96 -10.39
C GLY A 89 -0.78 14.43 -10.00
N GLU A 90 -1.92 15.07 -10.29
CA GLU A 90 -2.16 16.45 -9.89
C GLU A 90 -2.47 16.50 -8.39
N GLU A 91 -1.69 17.32 -7.69
CA GLU A 91 -1.82 17.55 -6.26
C GLU A 91 -3.27 17.96 -5.88
N GLU A 92 -3.83 17.37 -4.82
CA GLU A 92 -5.25 17.44 -4.41
C GLU A 92 -6.23 16.62 -5.28
N SER A 93 -6.02 16.51 -6.59
CA SER A 93 -6.89 15.72 -7.48
C SER A 93 -6.85 14.23 -7.15
N GLU A 94 -5.68 13.67 -6.83
CA GLU A 94 -5.51 12.24 -6.50
C GLU A 94 -6.44 11.78 -5.36
N VAL A 95 -6.62 12.62 -4.33
CA VAL A 95 -7.47 12.31 -3.17
C VAL A 95 -8.94 12.40 -3.55
N LEU A 96 -9.32 13.34 -4.43
CA LEU A 96 -10.68 13.45 -4.94
C LEU A 96 -11.05 12.27 -5.85
N GLU A 97 -10.10 11.78 -6.64
CA GLU A 97 -10.26 10.61 -7.50
C GLU A 97 -10.40 9.33 -6.67
N LEU A 98 -9.57 9.17 -5.63
CA LEU A 98 -9.71 8.10 -4.65
C LEU A 98 -11.08 8.16 -3.94
N GLU A 99 -11.51 9.35 -3.53
CA GLU A 99 -12.83 9.57 -2.92
C GLU A 99 -13.97 9.18 -3.86
N ALA A 100 -13.87 9.57 -5.14
CA ALA A 100 -14.87 9.22 -6.16
C ALA A 100 -14.91 7.71 -6.40
N ALA A 101 -13.75 7.06 -6.49
CA ALA A 101 -13.68 5.60 -6.64
C ALA A 101 -14.32 4.88 -5.45
N LEU A 102 -14.00 5.28 -4.21
CA LEU A 102 -14.61 4.70 -3.00
C LEU A 102 -16.12 4.97 -2.87
N ARG A 103 -16.68 5.92 -3.64
CA ARG A 103 -18.13 6.13 -3.77
C ARG A 103 -18.77 5.33 -4.91
N GLY A 104 -17.99 4.56 -5.67
CA GLY A 104 -18.45 3.91 -6.90
C GLY A 104 -18.74 4.90 -8.03
N GLN A 105 -18.03 6.03 -8.07
CA GLN A 105 -18.22 7.14 -9.02
C GLN A 105 -17.04 7.28 -10.00
N SER A 106 -16.21 6.25 -10.17
CA SER A 106 -15.09 6.19 -11.12
C SER A 106 -15.36 5.22 -12.26
N ASP A 107 -14.63 5.39 -13.38
CA ASP A 107 -14.61 4.41 -14.46
C ASP A 107 -13.54 3.35 -14.19
N ILE A 108 -13.93 2.28 -13.52
CA ILE A 108 -13.05 1.20 -13.06
C ILE A 108 -12.48 0.39 -14.23
N GLN A 109 -13.26 0.22 -15.31
CA GLN A 109 -12.84 -0.55 -16.48
C GLN A 109 -11.75 0.18 -17.25
N SER A 110 -11.94 1.48 -17.49
CA SER A 110 -10.91 2.31 -18.09
C SER A 110 -9.69 2.38 -17.19
N ALA A 111 -9.88 2.51 -15.87
CA ALA A 111 -8.77 2.54 -14.93
C ALA A 111 -7.94 1.25 -14.91
N PHE A 112 -8.58 0.09 -14.94
CA PHE A 112 -7.92 -1.19 -15.08
C PHE A 112 -7.13 -1.28 -16.39
N PHE A 113 -7.76 -0.97 -17.53
CA PHE A 113 -7.13 -1.08 -18.84
C PHE A 113 -5.89 -0.18 -18.98
N GLU A 114 -5.95 1.03 -18.41
CA GLU A 114 -4.84 1.99 -18.46
C GLU A 114 -3.70 1.64 -17.49
N SER A 115 -4.02 1.07 -16.32
CA SER A 115 -3.03 0.73 -15.29
C SER A 115 -2.39 -0.65 -15.47
N TRP A 116 -3.10 -1.60 -16.11
CA TRP A 116 -2.59 -2.96 -16.31
C TRP A 116 -1.57 -3.02 -17.45
N PRO A 117 -0.34 -3.53 -17.20
CA PRO A 117 0.65 -3.70 -18.26
C PRO A 117 0.16 -4.70 -19.30
N GLN A 118 -0.03 -4.24 -20.53
CA GLN A 118 -0.55 -5.08 -21.63
C GLN A 118 0.39 -6.23 -22.03
N THR A 119 1.63 -6.21 -21.55
CA THR A 119 2.61 -7.29 -21.72
C THR A 119 2.49 -8.38 -20.66
N TRP A 120 1.74 -8.15 -19.57
CA TRP A 120 1.56 -9.11 -18.48
C TRP A 120 0.32 -9.94 -18.71
N ASP A 121 0.43 -11.24 -18.45
CA ASP A 121 -0.72 -12.12 -18.41
C ASP A 121 -1.59 -11.78 -17.20
N GLU A 122 -2.87 -11.51 -17.42
CA GLU A 122 -3.86 -11.33 -16.36
C GLU A 122 -4.11 -12.67 -15.66
N PRO A 123 -3.86 -12.79 -14.33
CA PRO A 123 -4.06 -14.06 -13.64
C PRO A 123 -5.55 -14.32 -13.42
N GLU A 124 -5.97 -15.58 -13.51
CA GLU A 124 -7.38 -15.99 -13.32
C GLU A 124 -7.94 -15.63 -11.94
N GLN A 125 -7.07 -15.43 -10.95
CA GLN A 125 -7.41 -15.06 -9.58
C GLN A 125 -7.63 -13.56 -9.37
N LEU A 126 -7.24 -12.71 -10.33
CA LEU A 126 -7.44 -11.27 -10.21
C LEU A 126 -8.92 -10.94 -10.40
N GLU A 127 -9.53 -10.44 -9.34
CA GLU A 127 -10.87 -9.90 -9.37
C GLU A 127 -10.80 -8.37 -9.32
N ILE A 128 -11.47 -7.70 -10.26
CA ILE A 128 -11.62 -6.25 -10.25
C ILE A 128 -12.91 -5.89 -9.51
N LEU A 129 -12.82 -5.04 -8.50
CA LEU A 129 -13.97 -4.60 -7.73
C LEU A 129 -14.84 -3.67 -8.58
N MET A 130 -15.97 -4.17 -9.07
CA MET A 130 -16.88 -3.40 -9.93
C MET A 130 -17.89 -2.55 -9.17
N ASP A 131 -18.33 -3.05 -8.01
CA ASP A 131 -19.32 -2.39 -7.15
C ASP A 131 -18.70 -2.23 -5.76
N VAL A 132 -18.43 -0.98 -5.36
CA VAL A 132 -17.81 -0.70 -4.06
C VAL A 132 -18.83 -0.95 -2.93
N PRO A 133 -18.53 -1.85 -1.98
CA PRO A 133 -19.44 -2.14 -0.87
C PRO A 133 -19.43 -1.01 0.17
N ASP A 134 -20.38 -1.06 1.10
CA ASP A 134 -20.32 -0.23 2.31
C ASP A 134 -19.07 -0.58 3.14
N LEU A 135 -18.20 0.41 3.32
CA LEU A 135 -16.97 0.31 4.10
C LEU A 135 -17.14 1.00 5.45
N ASP A 136 -16.56 0.42 6.50
CA ASP A 136 -16.47 1.05 7.82
C ASP A 136 -15.19 1.89 7.95
N ALA A 137 -14.11 1.50 7.26
CA ALA A 137 -12.83 2.19 7.32
C ALA A 137 -11.96 2.06 6.07
N LEU A 138 -11.05 3.02 5.91
CA LEU A 138 -9.88 2.94 5.05
C LEU A 138 -8.63 2.77 5.92
N VAL A 139 -7.80 1.77 5.61
CA VAL A 139 -6.51 1.56 6.27
C VAL A 139 -5.39 1.98 5.33
N VAL A 140 -4.44 2.78 5.83
CA VAL A 140 -3.34 3.34 5.04
C VAL A 140 -1.98 3.07 5.68
N GLY A 141 -0.97 2.78 4.85
CA GLY A 141 0.41 2.53 5.28
C GLY A 141 1.23 3.79 5.63
N ALA A 142 0.60 4.93 5.92
CA ALA A 142 1.34 6.17 6.20
C ALA A 142 2.16 6.04 7.50
N LEU A 143 3.47 6.29 7.41
CA LEU A 143 4.41 6.24 8.54
C LEU A 143 4.48 7.57 9.31
N ARG A 144 4.93 8.65 8.65
CA ARG A 144 5.21 9.94 9.32
C ARG A 144 4.88 11.19 8.50
N SER A 145 4.41 11.05 7.26
CA SER A 145 3.93 12.19 6.45
C SER A 145 2.60 12.80 6.94
N ASP A 146 2.69 13.94 7.65
CA ASP A 146 1.51 14.70 8.12
C ASP A 146 0.62 15.16 6.96
N TYR A 147 1.26 15.41 5.81
CA TYR A 147 0.64 15.85 4.59
C TYR A 147 -0.30 14.78 4.02
N GLN A 148 0.19 13.54 3.86
CA GLN A 148 -0.64 12.41 3.41
C GLN A 148 -1.75 12.12 4.43
N LYS A 149 -1.38 12.03 5.72
CA LYS A 149 -2.34 11.71 6.77
C LYS A 149 -3.50 12.69 6.84
N THR A 150 -3.22 13.99 6.83
CA THR A 150 -4.26 15.02 6.93
C THR A 150 -5.25 14.97 5.76
N ARG A 151 -4.77 14.69 4.55
CA ARG A 151 -5.62 14.61 3.36
C ARG A 151 -6.53 13.38 3.38
N ILE A 152 -5.98 12.23 3.73
CA ILE A 152 -6.74 10.98 3.89
C ILE A 152 -7.78 11.11 5.01
N ASP A 153 -7.41 11.65 6.16
CA ASP A 153 -8.33 11.81 7.30
C ASP A 153 -9.53 12.70 6.91
N ARG A 154 -9.27 13.82 6.21
CA ARG A 154 -10.34 14.70 5.69
C ARG A 154 -11.22 14.01 4.64
N MET A 155 -10.63 13.16 3.78
CA MET A 155 -11.38 12.39 2.79
C MET A 155 -12.31 11.39 3.47
N CYS A 156 -11.78 10.63 4.44
CA CYS A 156 -12.56 9.65 5.20
C CYS A 156 -13.71 10.31 5.97
N GLU A 157 -13.48 11.50 6.54
CA GLU A 157 -14.53 12.30 7.18
C GLU A 157 -15.67 12.64 6.20
N ARG A 158 -15.36 13.02 4.95
CA ARG A 158 -16.36 13.28 3.90
C ARG A 158 -17.07 12.02 3.40
N LEU A 159 -16.40 10.86 3.47
CA LEU A 159 -16.98 9.55 3.13
C LEU A 159 -17.84 8.99 4.27
N GLY A 160 -17.65 9.47 5.50
CA GLY A 160 -18.31 8.94 6.69
C GLY A 160 -17.71 7.63 7.20
N ILE A 161 -16.46 7.34 6.85
CA ILE A 161 -15.71 6.13 7.24
C ILE A 161 -14.53 6.50 8.15
N ILE A 162 -13.99 5.52 8.87
CA ILE A 162 -12.82 5.71 9.75
C ILE A 162 -11.52 5.68 8.93
N SER A 163 -10.55 6.53 9.26
CA SER A 163 -9.18 6.44 8.76
C SER A 163 -8.28 5.74 9.79
N TYR A 164 -7.65 4.63 9.41
CA TYR A 164 -6.66 3.93 10.23
C TYR A 164 -5.26 4.02 9.62
N SER A 165 -4.27 4.45 10.42
CA SER A 165 -2.86 4.50 10.04
C SER A 165 -2.04 3.70 11.07
N PRO A 166 -1.93 2.37 10.94
CA PRO A 166 -1.36 1.51 11.98
C PRO A 166 0.13 1.74 12.23
N LEU A 167 0.83 2.31 11.25
CA LEU A 167 2.26 2.59 11.28
C LEU A 167 2.58 4.02 11.74
N TRP A 168 1.55 4.81 12.07
CA TRP A 168 1.74 6.23 12.37
C TRP A 168 2.54 6.42 13.66
N HIS A 169 3.67 7.14 13.57
CA HIS A 169 4.66 7.30 14.64
C HIS A 169 5.34 6.01 15.13
N HIS A 170 5.35 4.95 14.33
CA HIS A 170 6.23 3.81 14.59
C HIS A 170 7.71 4.20 14.39
N GLU A 171 8.57 3.62 15.23
CA GLU A 171 10.01 3.77 15.11
C GLU A 171 10.52 3.03 13.85
N SER A 172 11.37 3.72 13.09
CA SER A 172 11.84 3.25 11.78
C SER A 172 12.53 1.88 11.84
N ILE A 173 13.39 1.69 12.84
CA ILE A 173 14.11 0.43 13.08
C ILE A 173 13.12 -0.68 13.43
N GLU A 174 12.19 -0.44 14.37
CA GLU A 174 11.22 -1.46 14.79
C GLU A 174 10.34 -1.92 13.63
N HIS A 175 9.94 -0.99 12.75
CA HIS A 175 9.16 -1.31 11.56
C HIS A 175 9.92 -2.20 10.57
N MET A 176 11.18 -1.86 10.27
CA MET A 176 12.00 -2.64 9.34
C MET A 176 12.33 -4.04 9.88
N HIS A 177 12.65 -4.15 11.18
CA HIS A 177 12.83 -5.46 11.83
C HIS A 177 11.53 -6.25 11.86
N ALA A 178 10.40 -5.62 12.14
CA ALA A 178 9.10 -6.30 12.13
C ALA A 178 8.75 -6.88 10.74
N LEU A 179 9.12 -6.22 9.65
CA LEU A 179 8.92 -6.76 8.30
C LEU A 179 9.70 -8.08 8.12
N VAL A 180 10.97 -8.10 8.53
CA VAL A 180 11.83 -9.30 8.45
C VAL A 180 11.32 -10.40 9.38
N ASP A 181 11.06 -10.07 10.65
CA ASP A 181 10.62 -10.99 11.69
C ASP A 181 9.30 -11.68 11.36
N HIS A 182 8.36 -10.94 10.77
CA HIS A 182 7.06 -11.49 10.36
C HIS A 182 7.14 -12.20 9.00
N GLY A 183 8.27 -12.19 8.30
CA GLY A 183 8.46 -12.96 7.07
C GLY A 183 7.93 -12.29 5.80
N PHE A 184 7.97 -10.96 5.73
CA PHE A 184 7.70 -10.24 4.49
C PHE A 184 8.87 -10.42 3.51
N ASP A 185 8.55 -10.77 2.26
CA ASP A 185 9.49 -10.84 1.14
C ASP A 185 9.53 -9.47 0.44
N ALA A 186 10.08 -8.48 1.14
CA ALA A 186 10.23 -7.11 0.65
C ALA A 186 11.55 -6.95 -0.11
N HIS A 187 11.50 -6.32 -1.28
CA HIS A 187 12.65 -6.04 -2.13
C HIS A 187 12.77 -4.53 -2.36
N ILE A 188 14.00 -4.03 -2.48
CA ILE A 188 14.23 -2.62 -2.85
C ILE A 188 13.86 -2.45 -4.33
N ALA A 189 12.88 -1.58 -4.61
CA ALA A 189 12.33 -1.36 -5.93
C ALA A 189 12.93 -0.12 -6.62
N SER A 190 13.38 0.87 -5.85
CA SER A 190 14.09 2.03 -6.38
C SER A 190 15.03 2.57 -5.33
N VAL A 191 16.08 3.28 -5.75
CA VAL A 191 17.00 3.99 -4.84
C VAL A 191 17.28 5.37 -5.41
N SER A 192 17.31 6.37 -4.53
CA SER A 192 17.52 7.78 -4.88
C SER A 192 18.40 8.53 -3.87
N THR A 193 19.26 7.80 -3.15
CA THR A 193 20.09 8.33 -2.06
C THR A 193 21.56 7.96 -2.21
N GLU A 194 22.43 8.77 -1.61
CA GLU A 194 23.85 8.41 -1.47
C GLU A 194 24.00 7.23 -0.50
N GLY A 195 24.80 6.25 -0.87
CA GLY A 195 25.09 5.06 -0.05
C GLY A 195 24.40 3.79 -0.54
N LEU A 196 23.36 3.90 -1.38
CA LEU A 196 22.73 2.77 -2.08
C LEU A 196 23.08 2.85 -3.57
N ASP A 197 23.63 1.76 -4.12
CA ASP A 197 24.01 1.62 -5.51
C ASP A 197 23.11 0.61 -6.25
N GLU A 198 23.45 0.30 -7.51
CA GLU A 198 22.70 -0.60 -8.38
C GLU A 198 22.50 -2.00 -7.78
N ASP A 199 23.43 -2.48 -6.94
CA ASP A 199 23.38 -3.81 -6.31
C ASP A 199 22.23 -3.94 -5.30
N TRP A 200 21.63 -2.81 -4.88
CA TRP A 200 20.45 -2.83 -4.03
C TRP A 200 19.16 -3.09 -4.82
N LEU A 201 19.09 -2.78 -6.11
CA LEU A 201 17.87 -2.95 -6.89
C LEU A 201 17.48 -4.43 -6.99
N GLY A 202 16.25 -4.75 -6.60
CA GLY A 202 15.75 -6.12 -6.51
C GLY A 202 16.31 -6.93 -5.35
N ARG A 203 17.19 -6.34 -4.51
CA ARG A 203 17.72 -7.02 -3.32
C ARG A 203 16.63 -7.17 -2.28
N ARG A 204 16.45 -8.39 -1.79
CA ARG A 204 15.55 -8.69 -0.67
C ARG A 204 16.08 -8.05 0.61
N VAL A 205 15.18 -7.53 1.44
CA VAL A 205 15.42 -7.10 2.81
C VAL A 205 15.24 -8.30 3.75
N ASP A 206 16.35 -8.83 4.23
CA ASP A 206 16.50 -9.92 5.19
C ASP A 206 17.43 -9.49 6.34
N ASP A 207 17.70 -10.35 7.32
CA ASP A 207 18.56 -10.00 8.47
C ASP A 207 19.94 -9.45 8.07
N VAL A 208 20.52 -9.99 6.99
CA VAL A 208 21.88 -9.64 6.54
C VAL A 208 21.87 -8.29 5.84
N SER A 209 20.99 -8.14 4.85
CA SER A 209 20.84 -6.89 4.09
C SER A 209 20.29 -5.75 4.95
N LEU A 210 19.41 -6.03 5.93
CA LEU A 210 18.93 -5.02 6.86
C LEU A 210 20.07 -4.47 7.73
N ALA A 211 20.95 -5.32 8.25
CA ALA A 211 22.12 -4.87 9.00
C ALA A 211 23.09 -4.03 8.15
N GLU A 212 23.25 -4.36 6.86
CA GLU A 212 23.99 -3.53 5.92
C GLU A 212 23.29 -2.18 5.69
N LEU A 213 21.97 -2.19 5.51
CA LEU A 213 21.16 -0.98 5.30
C LEU A 213 21.22 -0.05 6.51
N GLU A 214 21.20 -0.58 7.73
CA GLU A 214 21.37 0.18 8.98
C GLU A 214 22.72 0.90 9.02
N ALA A 215 23.81 0.20 8.70
CA ALA A 215 25.15 0.79 8.69
C ALA A 215 25.26 1.89 7.62
N LEU A 216 24.63 1.69 6.46
CA LEU A 216 24.58 2.69 5.40
C LEU A 216 23.72 3.89 5.78
N ALA A 217 22.55 3.67 6.39
CA ALA A 217 21.66 4.72 6.87
C ALA A 217 22.35 5.59 7.92
N GLU A 218 23.07 4.99 8.88
CA GLU A 218 23.84 5.75 9.88
C GLU A 218 24.96 6.57 9.23
N LYS A 219 25.72 5.96 8.32
CA LYS A 219 26.87 6.59 7.66
C LYS A 219 26.46 7.73 6.73
N HIS A 220 25.43 7.52 5.92
CA HIS A 220 24.98 8.45 4.88
C HIS A 220 23.82 9.34 5.33
N ARG A 221 23.23 9.06 6.50
CA ARG A 221 22.16 9.83 7.17
C ARG A 221 20.86 9.91 6.38
N PHE A 222 20.43 8.79 5.81
CA PHE A 222 19.09 8.63 5.24
C PHE A 222 18.15 7.87 6.20
N ASN A 223 16.84 7.96 5.96
CA ASN A 223 15.85 7.22 6.77
C ASN A 223 15.91 5.72 6.47
N LEU A 224 16.09 4.89 7.49
CA LEU A 224 16.24 3.44 7.35
C LEU A 224 15.02 2.75 6.71
N ASP A 225 13.82 3.32 6.87
CA ASP A 225 12.59 2.83 6.26
C ASP A 225 12.25 3.53 4.92
N GLY A 226 13.12 4.39 4.41
CA GLY A 226 12.94 5.06 3.12
C GLY A 226 11.83 6.12 3.09
N GLU A 227 11.30 6.56 4.23
CA GLU A 227 10.20 7.54 4.32
C GLU A 227 10.49 8.86 3.59
N GLY A 228 11.76 9.25 3.45
CA GLY A 228 12.18 10.45 2.74
C GLY A 228 12.28 10.29 1.22
N GLY A 229 11.87 9.14 0.68
CA GLY A 229 12.01 8.80 -0.74
C GLY A 229 13.42 8.31 -1.09
N GLU A 230 14.20 7.88 -0.11
CA GLU A 230 15.58 7.43 -0.34
C GLU A 230 15.66 6.10 -1.05
N PHE A 231 14.67 5.24 -0.82
CA PHE A 231 14.39 4.05 -1.58
C PHE A 231 12.90 3.69 -1.47
N GLU A 232 12.39 3.00 -2.48
CA GLU A 232 11.07 2.37 -2.42
C GLU A 232 11.21 0.86 -2.33
N THR A 233 10.12 0.20 -1.96
CA THR A 233 10.09 -1.26 -1.85
C THR A 233 8.94 -1.85 -2.62
N ILE A 234 9.03 -3.15 -2.88
CA ILE A 234 7.94 -3.96 -3.39
C ILE A 234 7.88 -5.26 -2.60
N VAL A 235 6.69 -5.70 -2.23
CA VAL A 235 6.48 -6.94 -1.47
C VAL A 235 5.99 -8.04 -2.41
N LEU A 236 6.75 -9.13 -2.50
CA LEU A 236 6.44 -10.25 -3.38
C LEU A 236 5.76 -11.43 -2.66
N ALA A 237 5.86 -11.47 -1.33
CA ALA A 237 5.13 -12.39 -0.47
C ALA A 237 5.03 -11.81 0.94
N ALA A 238 3.95 -12.13 1.64
CA ALA A 238 3.72 -11.71 3.02
C ALA A 238 2.81 -12.73 3.74
N PRO A 239 2.69 -12.71 5.08
CA PRO A 239 1.96 -13.74 5.82
C PRO A 239 0.45 -13.82 5.53
N HIS A 240 -0.14 -12.75 5.02
CA HIS A 240 -1.56 -12.65 4.67
C HIS A 240 -1.83 -12.98 3.18
N MET A 241 -0.79 -13.29 2.41
CA MET A 241 -0.87 -13.69 1.01
C MET A 241 -0.90 -15.22 0.91
N HIS A 242 -1.70 -15.78 -0.01
CA HIS A 242 -1.83 -17.23 -0.19
C HIS A 242 -0.81 -17.82 -1.18
N VAL A 243 -0.32 -16.99 -2.10
CA VAL A 243 0.68 -17.34 -3.11
C VAL A 243 1.76 -16.26 -3.16
N ARG A 244 2.94 -16.58 -3.68
CA ARG A 244 3.99 -15.60 -3.89
C ARG A 244 3.89 -15.01 -5.30
N ILE A 245 4.50 -13.86 -5.48
CA ILE A 245 4.72 -13.22 -6.78
C ILE A 245 6.15 -13.53 -7.19
N GLU A 246 6.33 -14.06 -8.39
CA GLU A 246 7.64 -14.20 -9.04
C GLU A 246 7.68 -13.23 -10.22
N CYS A 247 8.81 -12.57 -10.43
CA CYS A 247 8.95 -11.57 -11.47
C CYS A 247 10.28 -11.68 -12.22
N ASP A 248 10.24 -11.34 -13.50
CA ASP A 248 11.43 -11.05 -14.30
C ASP A 248 11.58 -9.53 -14.38
N ALA A 249 12.78 -9.05 -14.09
CA ALA A 249 13.06 -7.64 -13.94
C ALA A 249 14.52 -7.30 -14.28
N GLU A 250 14.74 -6.07 -14.70
CA GLU A 250 16.07 -5.51 -14.95
C GLU A 250 16.37 -4.30 -14.06
N SER A 251 17.64 -4.07 -13.76
CA SER A 251 18.08 -2.87 -13.05
C SER A 251 18.32 -1.74 -14.06
N LEU A 252 17.61 -0.65 -13.91
CA LEU A 252 17.84 0.58 -14.66
C LEU A 252 18.58 1.57 -13.78
N TRP A 253 19.86 1.81 -14.09
CA TRP A 253 20.76 2.66 -13.29
C TRP A 253 21.23 3.89 -14.08
N ASP A 254 21.09 5.08 -13.49
CA ASP A 254 21.52 6.35 -14.11
C ASP A 254 22.89 6.85 -13.63
N GLY A 255 23.51 6.13 -12.69
CA GLY A 255 24.76 6.50 -12.03
C GLY A 255 24.57 6.98 -10.57
N THR A 256 23.39 7.48 -10.24
CA THR A 256 23.06 8.03 -8.91
C THR A 256 21.73 7.54 -8.35
N ARG A 257 20.81 7.14 -9.22
CA ARG A 257 19.50 6.61 -8.92
C ARG A 257 19.27 5.40 -9.78
N GLY A 258 18.35 4.56 -9.35
CA GLY A 258 17.86 3.51 -10.21
C GLY A 258 16.56 2.90 -9.76
N VAL A 259 16.03 2.07 -10.65
CA VAL A 259 14.74 1.41 -10.51
C VAL A 259 14.90 -0.04 -10.91
N TRP A 260 14.28 -0.92 -10.13
CA TRP A 260 14.10 -2.32 -10.47
C TRP A 260 12.86 -2.44 -11.36
N ASN A 261 13.09 -2.44 -12.67
CA ASN A 261 12.05 -2.42 -13.70
C ASN A 261 11.50 -3.83 -13.92
N ILE A 262 10.28 -4.08 -13.45
CA ILE A 262 9.63 -5.38 -13.60
C ILE A 262 9.02 -5.50 -15.00
N GLU A 263 9.53 -6.43 -15.79
CA GLU A 263 9.08 -6.68 -17.17
C GLU A 263 7.89 -7.63 -17.22
N SER A 264 7.85 -8.60 -16.31
CA SER A 264 6.73 -9.52 -16.13
C SER A 264 6.64 -10.04 -14.70
N ALA A 265 5.44 -10.42 -14.25
CA ALA A 265 5.23 -11.05 -12.96
C ALA A 265 4.05 -12.03 -12.99
N VAL A 266 4.15 -13.10 -12.20
CA VAL A 266 3.16 -14.18 -12.13
C VAL A 266 2.93 -14.62 -10.68
N LEU A 267 1.74 -15.17 -10.42
CA LEU A 267 1.43 -15.81 -9.15
C LEU A 267 1.94 -17.25 -9.14
N THR A 268 2.77 -17.58 -8.16
CA THR A 268 3.36 -18.93 -7.98
C THR A 268 3.02 -19.48 -6.58
N PRO A 269 2.70 -20.78 -6.44
CA PRO A 269 2.51 -21.38 -5.11
C PRO A 269 3.71 -21.18 -4.17
N MET A 270 3.43 -20.96 -2.88
CA MET A 270 4.49 -20.93 -1.86
C MET A 270 5.11 -22.34 -1.71
N ARG A 271 6.45 -22.43 -1.72
CA ARG A 271 7.20 -23.69 -1.59
C ARG A 271 7.43 -24.08 -0.14
#